data_AF-A0A2X3J219-F1
#
_entry.id   AF-A0A2X3J219-F1
#
_cell.length_a   1.000
_cell.length_b   1.000
_cell.length_c   1.000
_cell.angle_alpha   90.00
_cell.angle_beta   90.00
_cell.angle_gamma   90.00
#
_symmetry.space_group_name_H-M   'P 1'
#
loop_
_entity.id
_entity.type
_entity.pdbx_description
1 polymer ?
#
loop_
_entity_poly.entity_id
_entity_poly.type
_entity_poly.pdbx_seq_one_letter_code
_entity_poly.pdbx_strand_id
1 'polypeptide(L)'
;MTPQQLAKVIHYFQRQGKQVLVINDYPGMLAWRTVAMLANEALDALQKGVAGEADIDTAMQLGVNYPQGPLAWGARLGWQNILTLLENLQRHYGEERYRPTSLLRQRALLENQHEH
;
A
#
# COMPACT_ATOMS: atom_id res chain seq x y z
N MET A 1 -19.96 -2.67 -15.98
CA MET A 1 -19.27 -2.18 -17.19
C MET A 1 -19.53 -3.16 -18.34
N THR A 2 -19.91 -2.69 -19.52
CA THR A 2 -20.11 -3.57 -20.69
C THR A 2 -18.78 -4.01 -21.30
N PRO A 3 -18.74 -5.11 -22.08
CA PRO A 3 -17.53 -5.51 -22.80
C PRO A 3 -16.98 -4.41 -23.71
N GLN A 4 -17.84 -3.62 -24.37
CA GLN A 4 -17.40 -2.50 -25.21
C GLN A 4 -16.78 -1.37 -24.37
N GLN A 5 -17.30 -1.09 -23.18
CA GLN A 5 -16.71 -0.11 -22.27
C GLN A 5 -15.34 -0.57 -21.76
N LEU A 6 -15.21 -1.85 -21.37
CA LEU A 6 -13.95 -2.44 -20.95
C LEU A 6 -12.87 -2.32 -22.03
N ALA A 7 -13.21 -2.66 -23.28
CA ALA A 7 -12.28 -2.58 -24.41
C ALA A 7 -11.77 -1.15 -24.65
N LYS A 8 -12.61 -0.13 -24.49
CA LYS A 8 -12.20 1.29 -24.61
C LYS A 8 -11.15 1.67 -23.57
N VAL A 9 -11.34 1.26 -22.32
CA VAL A 9 -10.41 1.54 -21.22
C VAL A 9 -9.08 0.80 -21.44
N ILE A 10 -9.13 -0.49 -21.83
CA ILE A 10 -7.93 -1.26 -22.16
C ILE A 10 -7.13 -0.56 -23.26
N HIS A 11 -7.79 -0.18 -24.36
CA HIS A 11 -7.13 0.47 -25.49
C HIS A 11 -6.50 1.82 -25.09
N TYR A 12 -7.17 2.61 -24.26
CA TYR A 12 -6.65 3.89 -23.77
C TYR A 12 -5.32 3.74 -23.01
N PHE A 13 -5.21 2.74 -22.12
CA PHE A 13 -3.97 2.49 -21.38
C PHE A 13 -2.88 1.85 -22.26
N GLN A 14 -3.24 0.94 -23.17
CA GLN A 14 -2.29 0.33 -24.10
C GLN A 14 -1.65 1.36 -25.04
N ARG A 15 -2.39 2.38 -25.48
CA ARG A 15 -1.85 3.50 -26.26
C ARG A 15 -0.79 4.33 -25.54
N GLN A 16 -0.71 4.23 -24.21
CA GLN A 16 0.33 4.86 -23.39
C GLN A 16 1.50 3.90 -23.08
N GLY A 17 1.56 2.75 -23.75
CA GLY A 17 2.58 1.72 -23.54
C GLY A 17 2.41 0.94 -22.23
N LYS A 18 1.24 1.01 -21.57
CA LYS A 18 0.98 0.23 -20.36
C LYS A 18 0.52 -1.18 -20.73
N GLN A 19 1.10 -2.18 -20.08
CA GLN A 19 0.54 -3.53 -20.08
C GLN A 19 -0.70 -3.56 -19.17
N VAL A 20 -1.82 -4.02 -19.72
CA VAL A 20 -3.11 -4.06 -19.02
C VAL A 20 -3.48 -5.50 -18.71
N LEU A 21 -3.65 -5.80 -17.43
CA LEU A 21 -4.13 -7.10 -16.95
C LEU A 21 -5.53 -6.90 -16.37
N VAL A 22 -6.51 -7.65 -16.86
CA VAL A 22 -7.88 -7.62 -16.35
C VAL A 22 -7.99 -8.65 -15.23
N ILE A 23 -8.42 -8.20 -14.06
CA ILE A 23 -8.66 -9.03 -12.88
C ILE A 23 -10.10 -8.88 -12.41
N ASN A 24 -10.55 -9.78 -11.54
CA ASN A 24 -11.84 -9.65 -10.87
C ASN A 24 -11.88 -8.36 -10.03
N ASP A 25 -13.09 -7.82 -9.84
CA ASP A 25 -13.32 -6.72 -8.91
C ASP A 25 -13.07 -7.20 -7.48
N TYR A 26 -11.88 -6.90 -6.97
CA TYR A 26 -11.39 -7.41 -5.70
C TYR A 26 -10.87 -6.26 -4.83
N PRO A 27 -11.32 -6.15 -3.55
CA PRO A 27 -10.94 -5.05 -2.67
C PRO A 27 -9.43 -4.83 -2.58
N GLY A 28 -8.99 -3.61 -2.88
CA GLY A 28 -7.58 -3.20 -2.85
C GLY A 28 -6.71 -3.74 -4.00
N MET A 29 -7.32 -4.46 -4.95
CA MET A 29 -6.62 -5.13 -6.05
C MET A 29 -5.42 -5.96 -5.55
N LEU A 30 -4.39 -6.13 -6.37
CA LEU A 30 -3.20 -6.92 -6.03
C LEU A 30 -2.08 -6.04 -5.46
N ALA A 31 -1.55 -5.12 -6.28
CA ALA A 31 -0.32 -4.39 -5.94
C ALA A 31 -0.50 -3.48 -4.72
N TRP A 32 -1.54 -2.64 -4.70
CA TRP A 32 -1.80 -1.70 -3.62
C TRP A 32 -2.03 -2.41 -2.29
N ARG A 33 -2.89 -3.43 -2.25
CA ARG A 33 -3.14 -4.24 -1.05
C ARG A 33 -1.87 -4.88 -0.50
N THR A 34 -1.04 -5.47 -1.36
CA THR A 34 0.19 -6.15 -0.91
C THR A 34 1.19 -5.14 -0.33
N VAL A 35 1.45 -4.03 -1.02
CA VAL A 35 2.42 -3.02 -0.55
C VAL A 35 1.93 -2.32 0.71
N ALA A 36 0.63 -2.03 0.83
CA ALA A 36 0.05 -1.44 2.03
C ALA A 36 0.18 -2.36 3.26
N MET A 37 -0.10 -3.66 3.10
CA MET A 37 0.10 -4.64 4.17
C MET A 37 1.57 -4.79 4.56
N LEU A 38 2.47 -4.78 3.58
CA LEU A 38 3.91 -4.81 3.81
C LEU A 38 4.38 -3.58 4.62
N ALA A 39 3.94 -2.37 4.24
CA ALA A 39 4.27 -1.16 4.97
C ALA A 39 3.69 -1.16 6.40
N ASN A 40 2.47 -1.69 6.57
CA ASN A 40 1.85 -1.82 7.89
C ASN A 40 2.63 -2.79 8.80
N GLU A 41 3.10 -3.92 8.26
CA GLU A 41 3.94 -4.88 9.00
C GLU A 41 5.29 -4.26 9.38
N ALA A 42 5.91 -3.50 8.47
CA ALA A 42 7.15 -2.79 8.77
C ALA A 42 6.97 -1.74 9.87
N LEU A 43 5.83 -1.03 9.88
CA LEU A 43 5.49 -0.09 10.96
C LEU A 43 5.22 -0.80 12.28
N ASP A 44 4.66 -2.02 12.27
CA ASP A 44 4.49 -2.83 13.49
C ASP A 44 5.84 -3.24 14.07
N ALA A 45 6.76 -3.72 13.23
CA ALA A 45 8.12 -4.08 13.64
C ALA A 45 8.88 -2.87 14.22
N LEU A 46 8.75 -1.71 13.59
CA LEU A 46 9.31 -0.45 14.10
C LEU A 46 8.66 -0.05 15.43
N GLN A 47 7.33 -0.10 15.53
CA GLN A 47 6.58 0.27 16.74
C GLN A 47 6.96 -0.62 17.94
N LYS A 48 7.27 -1.88 17.71
CA LYS A 48 7.71 -2.85 18.73
C LYS A 48 9.21 -2.79 19.04
N GLY A 49 9.97 -1.93 18.34
CA GLY A 49 11.40 -1.78 18.55
C GLY A 49 12.23 -2.97 18.08
N VAL A 50 11.75 -3.73 17.09
CA VAL A 50 12.48 -4.90 16.55
C VAL A 50 13.77 -4.46 15.85
N ALA A 51 13.72 -3.36 15.11
CA ALA A 51 14.85 -2.74 14.44
C ALA A 51 14.57 -1.25 14.17
N GLY A 52 15.61 -0.48 13.84
CA GLY A 52 15.48 0.90 13.40
C GLY A 52 14.87 1.01 12.00
N GLU A 53 14.27 2.17 11.69
CA GLU A 53 13.61 2.42 10.39
C GLU A 53 14.54 2.17 9.18
N ALA A 54 15.77 2.68 9.23
CA ALA A 54 16.75 2.47 8.15
C ALA A 54 17.17 1.00 8.00
N ASP A 55 17.26 0.25 9.11
CA ASP A 55 17.64 -1.15 9.09
C ASP A 55 16.53 -2.02 8.52
N ILE A 56 15.26 -1.73 8.85
CA ILE A 56 14.09 -2.41 8.28
C ILE A 56 14.08 -2.24 6.76
N ASP A 57 14.29 -1.01 6.28
CA ASP A 57 14.32 -0.73 4.84
C ASP A 57 15.49 -1.43 4.14
N THR A 58 16.70 -1.33 4.73
CA THR A 58 17.91 -1.97 4.20
C THR A 58 17.76 -3.49 4.15
N ALA A 59 17.20 -4.11 5.18
CA ALA A 59 16.99 -5.55 5.25
C ALA A 59 16.06 -6.03 4.13
N MET A 60 14.99 -5.30 3.82
CA MET A 60 14.06 -5.70 2.76
C MET A 60 14.64 -5.49 1.35
N GLN A 61 15.49 -4.48 1.18
CA GLN A 61 16.18 -4.24 -0.09
C GLN A 61 17.30 -5.28 -0.33
N LEU A 62 18.14 -5.55 0.66
CA LEU A 62 19.28 -6.45 0.48
C LEU A 62 18.92 -7.93 0.67
N GLY A 63 17.99 -8.23 1.59
CA GLY A 63 17.63 -9.60 1.95
C GLY A 63 16.66 -10.25 0.98
N VAL A 64 15.68 -9.50 0.47
CA VAL A 64 14.63 -10.02 -0.44
C VAL A 64 14.48 -9.23 -1.73
N ASN A 65 15.46 -8.37 -2.03
CA ASN A 65 15.56 -7.63 -3.29
C ASN A 65 14.33 -6.77 -3.62
N TYR A 66 13.70 -6.17 -2.60
CA TYR A 66 12.67 -5.18 -2.86
C TYR A 66 13.29 -3.91 -3.45
N PRO A 67 12.62 -3.29 -4.46
CA PRO A 67 13.16 -2.12 -5.13
C PRO A 67 13.27 -0.89 -4.20
N GLN A 68 12.47 -0.89 -3.13
CA GLN A 68 12.43 0.14 -2.12
C GLN A 68 12.10 -0.51 -0.78
N GLY A 69 12.70 -0.02 0.30
CA GLY A 69 12.33 -0.43 1.65
C GLY A 69 10.87 -0.08 1.97
N PRO A 70 10.15 -0.91 2.75
CA PRO A 70 8.72 -0.75 2.97
C PRO A 70 8.31 0.55 3.66
N LEU A 71 9.15 1.12 4.53
CA LEU A 71 8.86 2.37 5.22
C LEU A 71 9.06 3.57 4.27
N ALA A 72 10.18 3.63 3.55
CA ALA A 72 10.38 4.63 2.51
C ALA A 72 9.31 4.54 1.40
N TRP A 73 8.89 3.32 1.05
CA TRP A 73 7.85 3.11 0.05
C TRP A 73 6.49 3.60 0.56
N GLY A 74 6.17 3.33 1.82
CA GLY A 74 4.96 3.85 2.46
C GLY A 74 4.90 5.38 2.47
N ALA A 75 6.00 6.05 2.85
CA ALA A 75 6.09 7.51 2.82
C ALA A 75 5.89 8.07 1.40
N ARG A 76 6.48 7.43 0.38
CA ARG A 76 6.32 7.87 -1.02
C ARG A 76 4.89 7.70 -1.55
N LEU A 77 4.16 6.69 -1.08
CA LEU A 77 2.77 6.44 -1.48
C LEU A 77 1.75 7.29 -0.69
N GLY A 78 2.17 7.87 0.43
CA GLY A 78 1.34 8.62 1.36
C GLY A 78 0.75 7.73 2.45
N TRP A 79 1.02 8.07 3.70
CA TRP A 79 0.52 7.34 4.85
C TRP A 79 -1.00 7.42 4.97
N GLN A 80 -1.61 8.55 4.61
CA GLN A 80 -3.06 8.71 4.60
C GLN A 80 -3.72 7.78 3.58
N ASN A 81 -3.13 7.61 2.39
CA ASN A 81 -3.63 6.69 1.36
C ASN A 81 -3.59 5.24 1.85
N ILE A 82 -2.50 4.83 2.50
CA ILE A 82 -2.34 3.48 3.05
C ILE A 82 -3.33 3.24 4.18
N LEU A 83 -3.50 4.21 5.09
CA LEU A 83 -4.47 4.13 6.18
C LEU A 83 -5.89 3.93 5.63
N THR A 84 -6.32 4.79 4.70
CA THR A 84 -7.65 4.71 4.09
C THR A 84 -7.86 3.37 3.37
N LEU A 85 -6.86 2.87 2.66
CA LEU A 85 -6.95 1.55 2.01
C LEU A 85 -7.15 0.43 3.03
N LEU A 86 -6.33 0.37 4.07
CA LEU A 86 -6.40 -0.70 5.08
C LEU A 86 -7.70 -0.63 5.89
N GLU A 87 -8.21 0.55 6.22
CA GLU A 87 -9.52 0.71 6.85
C GLU A 87 -10.67 0.25 5.94
N ASN A 88 -10.58 0.51 4.63
CA ASN A 88 -11.55 -0.01 3.67
C ASN A 88 -11.52 -1.55 3.60
N LEU A 89 -10.33 -2.15 3.59
CA LEU A 89 -10.16 -3.60 3.61
C LEU A 89 -10.67 -4.20 4.92
N GLN A 90 -10.31 -3.61 6.07
CA GLN A 90 -10.78 -4.06 7.38
C GLN A 90 -12.31 -4.00 7.47
N ARG A 91 -12.94 -2.91 6.99
CA ARG A 91 -14.41 -2.80 6.96
C ARG A 91 -15.07 -3.79 6.00
N HIS A 92 -14.44 -4.08 4.87
CA HIS A 92 -14.99 -5.01 3.88
C HIS A 92 -14.95 -6.47 4.37
N TYR A 93 -13.83 -6.90 4.94
CA TYR A 93 -13.66 -8.29 5.39
C TYR A 93 -14.11 -8.54 6.83
N GLY A 94 -14.13 -7.51 7.69
CA GLY A 94 -14.36 -7.66 9.13
C GLY A 94 -13.21 -8.37 9.85
N GLU A 95 -12.03 -8.47 9.21
CA GLU A 95 -10.89 -9.22 9.72
C GLU A 95 -9.84 -8.32 10.36
N GLU A 96 -9.33 -8.74 11.51
CA GLU A 96 -8.21 -8.11 12.21
C GLU A 96 -6.92 -8.08 11.36
N ARG A 97 -6.80 -9.00 10.39
CA ARG A 97 -5.68 -9.08 9.45
C ARG A 97 -5.36 -7.74 8.76
N TYR A 98 -6.37 -6.92 8.47
CA TYR A 98 -6.18 -5.63 7.80
C TYR A 98 -6.13 -4.45 8.75
N ARG A 99 -6.06 -4.68 10.07
CA ARG A 99 -6.06 -3.59 11.04
C ARG A 99 -4.84 -2.68 10.84
N PRO A 100 -5.04 -1.37 10.62
CA PRO A 100 -3.95 -0.40 10.64
C PRO A 100 -3.25 -0.38 12.01
N THR A 101 -1.92 -0.39 12.01
CA THR A 101 -1.12 -0.22 13.23
C THR A 101 -1.34 1.16 13.84
N SER A 102 -1.08 1.30 15.16
CA SER A 102 -1.18 2.60 15.81
C SER A 102 -0.17 3.59 15.23
N LEU A 103 1.03 3.11 14.88
CA LEU A 103 2.06 3.96 14.26
C LEU A 103 1.65 4.43 12.85
N LEU A 104 0.97 3.60 12.05
CA LEU A 104 0.41 4.05 10.76
C LEU A 104 -0.59 5.19 10.95
N ARG A 105 -1.51 5.06 11.93
CA ARG A 105 -2.46 6.13 12.26
C ARG A 105 -1.74 7.42 12.67
N GLN A 106 -0.69 7.30 13.48
CA GLN A 106 0.12 8.44 13.89
C GLN A 106 0.83 9.10 12.69
N ARG A 107 1.46 8.33 11.80
CA ARG A 107 2.14 8.87 10.62
C ARG A 107 1.17 9.58 9.67
N ALA A 108 -0.01 9.02 9.45
CA ALA A 108 -1.06 9.65 8.64
C ALA A 108 -1.54 10.97 9.26
N LEU A 109 -1.73 11.02 10.59
CA LEU A 109 -2.10 12.25 11.28
C LEU A 109 -1.04 13.35 11.14
N LEU A 110 0.25 13.00 11.23
CA LEU A 110 1.35 13.95 11.06
C LEU A 110 1.48 14.42 9.60
N GLU A 111 1.28 13.53 8.64
CA GLU A 111 1.30 13.87 7.20
C GLU A 111 0.29 14.96 6.86
N ASN A 112 -0.96 14.83 7.35
CA ASN A 112 -2.02 15.83 7.13
C ASN A 112 -1.70 17.20 7.76
N GLN A 113 -0.86 17.26 8.80
CA GLN A 113 -0.45 18.53 9.43
C GLN A 113 0.56 19.30 8.60
N HIS A 114 1.23 18.66 7.63
CA HIS A 114 2.22 19.29 6.76
C HIS A 114 1.66 19.77 5.41
N GLU A 115 0.41 19.43 5.10
CA GLU A 115 -0.31 19.91 3.90
C GLU A 115 -1.10 21.21 4.16
N HIS A 116 -1.05 21.75 5.38
CA HIS A 116 -1.67 23.01 5.82
C HIS A 116 -0.60 24.03 6.26
#